data_AF-A0A8S9SIL4-F1
#
_entry.id   AF-A0A8S9SIL4-F1
#
_cell.length_a   1.000
_cell.length_b   1.000
_cell.length_c   1.000
_cell.angle_alpha   90.00
_cell.angle_beta   90.00
_cell.angle_gamma   90.00
#
_symmetry.space_group_name_H-M   'P 1'
#
loop_
_entity.id
_entity.type
_entity.pdbx_description
1 polymer ?
#
loop_
_entity_poly.entity_id
_entity_poly.type
_entity_poly.pdbx_seq_one_letter_code
_entity_poly.pdbx_strand_id
1 'polypeptide(L)'
;MIKNTPEWEVRVMNPCTCTGTDIVLTCVGFKSLTPIDRSQLSISGNECKMTNNLYGHSDFVFKYVWAKKLDIKMESGGIACS
;
A
#
# COMPACT_ATOMS: atom_id res chain seq x y z
N MET A 1 22.66 -4.65 -7.58
CA MET A 1 22.54 -5.66 -6.52
C MET A 1 22.68 -4.97 -5.16
N ILE A 2 21.57 -4.71 -4.46
CA ILE A 2 21.52 -4.00 -3.17
C ILE A 2 21.73 -5.05 -2.05
N LYS A 3 22.92 -5.67 -1.99
CA LYS A 3 23.12 -7.02 -1.43
C LYS A 3 22.74 -7.27 0.04
N ASN A 4 22.39 -6.25 0.83
CA ASN A 4 22.11 -6.42 2.26
C ASN A 4 20.88 -5.63 2.76
N THR A 5 20.07 -5.05 1.87
CA THR A 5 18.84 -4.34 2.31
C THR A 5 17.65 -5.29 2.24
N PRO A 6 16.87 -5.46 3.32
CA PRO A 6 15.71 -6.33 3.29
C PRO A 6 14.63 -5.80 2.34
N GLU A 7 13.90 -6.74 1.73
CA GLU A 7 12.66 -6.48 1.00
C GLU A 7 11.48 -6.74 1.93
N TRP A 8 10.53 -5.82 1.95
CA TRP A 8 9.33 -5.89 2.76
C TRP A 8 8.12 -6.03 1.84
N GLU A 9 7.27 -7.02 2.13
CA GLU A 9 5.96 -7.17 1.49
C GLU A 9 4.88 -6.54 2.38
N VAL A 10 4.02 -5.75 1.76
CA VAL A 10 2.86 -5.12 2.38
C VAL A 10 1.63 -5.69 1.72
N ARG A 11 0.71 -6.20 2.53
CA ARG A 11 -0.55 -6.79 2.08
C ARG A 11 -1.71 -6.04 2.72
N VAL A 12 -2.55 -5.45 1.88
CA VAL A 12 -3.80 -4.82 2.26
C VAL A 12 -4.92 -5.77 1.85
N MET A 13 -5.65 -6.28 2.83
CA MET A 13 -6.72 -7.26 2.61
C MET A 13 -8.06 -6.58 2.77
N ASN A 14 -8.99 -6.83 1.85
CA ASN A 14 -10.39 -6.46 2.04
C ASN A 14 -11.20 -7.72 2.39
N PRO A 15 -11.47 -7.96 3.68
CA PRO A 15 -12.27 -9.12 4.10
C PRO A 15 -13.76 -8.94 3.82
N CYS A 16 -14.22 -7.75 3.43
CA CYS A 16 -15.61 -7.46 3.13
C CYS A 16 -15.98 -7.95 1.72
N THR A 17 -17.27 -8.21 1.49
CA THR A 17 -17.83 -8.40 0.14
C THR A 17 -17.87 -7.10 -0.66
N CYS A 18 -17.94 -5.97 0.02
CA CYS A 18 -18.01 -4.64 -0.59
C CYS A 18 -16.67 -4.18 -1.15
N THR A 19 -16.69 -3.24 -2.09
CA THR A 19 -15.47 -2.64 -2.65
C THR A 19 -14.98 -1.52 -1.75
N GLY A 20 -13.69 -1.56 -1.38
CA GLY A 20 -13.00 -0.45 -0.74
C GLY A 20 -12.57 0.59 -1.77
N THR A 21 -12.95 1.85 -1.57
CA THR A 21 -12.67 2.96 -2.49
C THR A 21 -11.81 4.01 -1.81
N ASP A 22 -11.03 4.78 -2.59
CA ASP A 22 -10.20 5.88 -2.07
C ASP A 22 -9.32 5.50 -0.87
N ILE A 23 -8.75 4.29 -0.88
CA ILE A 23 -7.95 3.79 0.25
C ILE A 23 -6.65 4.60 0.35
N VAL A 24 -6.42 5.16 1.54
CA VAL A 24 -5.20 5.87 1.92
C VAL A 24 -4.53 5.11 3.05
N LEU A 25 -3.23 4.90 2.91
CA LEU A 25 -2.36 4.22 3.87
C LEU A 25 -1.34 5.22 4.44
N THR A 26 -0.97 5.02 5.71
CA THR A 26 0.13 5.76 6.31
C THR A 26 1.46 5.32 5.70
N CYS A 27 2.20 6.28 5.18
CA CYS A 27 3.50 6.11 4.53
C CYS A 27 4.55 7.09 5.07
N VAL A 28 4.49 7.35 6.38
CA VAL A 28 5.41 8.28 7.06
C VAL A 28 6.86 7.86 6.82
N GLY A 29 7.64 8.73 6.20
CA GLY A 29 9.05 8.48 5.90
C GLY A 29 9.28 7.38 4.86
N PHE A 30 8.29 7.11 4.00
CA PHE A 30 8.41 6.08 2.96
C PHE A 30 9.60 6.34 2.04
N LYS A 31 10.47 5.34 1.92
CA LYS A 31 11.63 5.31 1.02
C LYS A 31 11.81 3.89 0.52
N SER A 32 12.14 3.75 -0.76
CA SER A 32 12.48 2.45 -1.35
C SER A 32 13.69 2.62 -2.27
N LEU A 33 14.62 1.67 -2.20
CA LEU A 33 15.75 1.59 -3.12
C LEU A 33 15.35 1.00 -4.47
N THR A 34 14.22 0.29 -4.52
CA THR A 34 13.61 -0.20 -5.76
C THR A 34 12.43 0.70 -6.15
N PRO A 35 12.23 0.94 -7.46
CA PRO A 35 11.05 1.67 -7.93
C PRO A 35 9.76 0.96 -7.49
N ILE A 36 8.80 1.76 -7.00
CA ILE A 36 7.42 1.33 -6.76
C ILE A 36 6.61 1.57 -8.02
N ASP A 37 5.70 0.65 -8.35
CA ASP A 37 4.76 0.84 -9.44
C ASP A 37 3.74 1.95 -9.11
N ARG A 38 3.91 3.12 -9.74
CA ARG A 38 3.04 4.28 -9.54
C ARG A 38 1.65 4.10 -10.16
N SER A 39 1.44 3.08 -11.01
CA SER A 39 0.10 2.73 -11.48
C SER A 39 -0.76 2.12 -10.38
N GLN A 40 -0.12 1.58 -9.33
CA GLN A 40 -0.77 0.91 -8.22
C GLN A 40 -0.85 1.80 -6.97
N LEU A 41 0.20 2.57 -6.70
CA LEU A 41 0.30 3.38 -5.48
C LEU A 41 0.83 4.79 -5.79
N SER A 42 0.06 5.79 -5.40
CA SER A 42 0.46 7.20 -5.44
C SER A 42 0.98 7.62 -4.07
N ILE A 43 2.20 8.13 -4.02
CA ILE A 43 2.88 8.50 -2.77
C ILE A 43 2.96 10.02 -2.70
N SER A 44 2.39 10.60 -1.64
CA SER A 44 2.36 12.05 -1.41
C SER A 44 2.77 12.35 0.03
N GLY A 45 4.04 12.73 0.23
CA GLY A 45 4.58 13.02 1.55
C GLY A 45 4.53 11.81 2.48
N ASN A 46 3.62 11.86 3.45
CA ASN A 46 3.41 10.81 4.45
C ASN A 46 2.22 9.89 4.14
N GLU A 47 1.53 10.09 3.02
CA GLU A 47 0.34 9.34 2.63
C GLU A 47 0.63 8.51 1.36
N CYS A 48 0.09 7.30 1.33
CA CYS A 48 0.07 6.43 0.16
C CYS A 48 -1.36 6.15 -0.24
N LYS A 49 -1.81 6.73 -1.35
CA LYS A 49 -3.13 6.47 -1.92
C LYS A 49 -3.05 5.30 -2.89
N MET A 50 -3.92 4.30 -2.71
CA MET A 50 -4.13 3.26 -3.71
C MET A 50 -4.80 3.86 -4.94
N THR A 51 -4.23 3.62 -6.12
CA THR A 51 -4.80 4.14 -7.38
C THR A 51 -6.06 3.36 -7.78
N ASN A 52 -6.10 2.07 -7.45
CA ASN A 52 -7.21 1.18 -7.75
C ASN A 52 -8.06 0.91 -6.51
N ASN A 53 -9.35 0.66 -6.73
CA ASN A 53 -10.25 0.14 -5.71
C ASN A 53 -9.80 -1.26 -5.26
N LEU A 54 -10.09 -1.58 -4.00
CA LEU A 54 -9.83 -2.90 -3.44
C LEU A 54 -11.14 -3.69 -3.42
N TYR A 55 -11.31 -4.59 -4.37
CA TYR A 55 -12.52 -5.39 -4.50
C TYR A 55 -12.75 -6.29 -3.28
N GLY A 56 -14.01 -6.71 -3.09
CA GLY A 56 -14.36 -7.60 -2.00
C GLY A 56 -13.59 -8.92 -2.06
N HIS A 57 -13.18 -9.41 -0.88
CA HIS A 57 -12.36 -10.63 -0.73
C HIS A 57 -11.10 -10.67 -1.59
N SER A 58 -10.53 -9.51 -1.89
CA SER A 58 -9.30 -9.38 -2.66
C SER A 58 -8.19 -8.73 -1.83
N ASP A 59 -6.96 -9.00 -2.27
CA ASP A 59 -5.75 -8.47 -1.66
C ASP A 59 -5.04 -7.54 -2.63
N PHE A 60 -4.51 -6.45 -2.10
CA PHE A 60 -3.51 -5.64 -2.76
C PHE A 60 -2.15 -5.89 -2.10
N VAL A 61 -1.14 -6.18 -2.93
CA VAL A 61 0.21 -6.51 -2.46
C VAL A 61 1.21 -5.64 -3.19
N PHE A 62 2.09 -4.98 -2.44
CA PHE A 62 3.25 -4.31 -2.99
C PHE A 62 4.49 -4.58 -2.14
N LYS A 63 5.66 -4.40 -2.76
CA LYS A 63 6.95 -4.65 -2.12
C LYS A 63 7.82 -3.41 -2.17
N TYR A 64 8.63 -3.21 -1.14
CA TYR A 64 9.62 -2.14 -1.09
C TYR A 64 10.93 -2.64 -0.48
N VAL A 65 12.05 -2.07 -0.91
CA VAL A 65 13.38 -2.43 -0.41
C VAL A 65 13.92 -1.28 0.43
N TRP A 66 13.98 -1.47 1.74
CA TRP A 66 14.46 -0.42 2.66
C TRP A 66 15.09 -0.98 3.94
N ALA A 67 15.97 -0.19 4.56
CA ALA A 67 16.73 -0.62 5.74
C ALA A 67 15.86 -0.86 6.98
N LYS A 68 14.73 -0.17 7.10
CA LYS A 68 13.77 -0.33 8.21
C LYS A 68 12.40 -0.69 7.68
N LYS A 69 11.70 -1.55 8.41
CA LYS A 69 10.26 -1.78 8.21
C LYS A 69 9.50 -0.51 8.57
N LEU A 70 8.64 -0.09 7.67
CA LEU A 70 7.70 1.02 7.88
C LEU A 70 6.43 0.49 8.55
N ASP A 71 5.87 1.31 9.44
CA ASP A 71 4.58 1.06 10.07
C ASP A 71 3.46 1.57 9.17
N ILE A 72 3.08 0.74 8.18
CA ILE A 72 2.03 1.06 7.21
C ILE A 72 0.70 0.57 7.76
N LYS A 73 -0.24 1.49 7.91
CA LYS A 73 -1.59 1.27 8.43
C LYS A 73 -2.61 1.89 7.50
N MET A 74 -3.85 1.45 7.58
CA MET A 74 -4.95 2.14 6.93
C MET A 74 -5.17 3.49 7.63
N GLU A 75 -5.15 4.57 6.87
CA GLU A 75 -5.42 5.93 7.35
C GLU A 75 -6.87 6.30 7.12
N SER A 76 -7.36 6.07 5.90
CA SER A 76 -8.77 6.27 5.54
C SER A 76 -9.16 5.42 4.33
N GLY A 77 -10.46 5.33 4.08
CA GLY A 77 -11.02 4.65 2.92
C GLY A 77 -12.56 4.71 2.94
N GLY A 78 -13.14 4.70 1.76
CA GLY A 78 -14.58 4.53 1.55
C GLY A 78 -14.96 3.06 1.37
N ILE A 79 -16.26 2.78 1.54
CA ILE A 79 -16.84 1.47 1.30
C ILE A 79 -18.03 1.66 0.36
N ALA A 80 -18.05 0.90 -0.74
CA ALA A 80 -19.15 0.85 -1.69
C ALA A 80 -19.75 -0.57 -1.71
N CYS A 81 -20.97 -0.70 -1.21
CA CYS A 81 -21.76 -1.93 -1.20
C CYS A 81 -22.93 -1.79 -2.18
N SER A 82 -23.19 -2.83 -2.99
CA SER A 82 -24.30 -2.91 -3.93
C SER A 82 -25.21 -4.07 -3.60
#